data_AF-A0A934SBZ9-F1
#
_entry.id   AF-A0A934SBZ9-F1
#
_cell.length_a   1.000
_cell.length_b   1.000
_cell.length_c   1.000
_cell.angle_alpha   90.00
_cell.angle_beta   90.00
_cell.angle_gamma   90.00
#
_symmetry.space_group_name_H-M   'P 1'
#
loop_
_entity.id
_entity.type
_entity.pdbx_description
1 polymer ?
#
loop_
_entity_poly.entity_id
_entity_poly.type
_entity_poly.pdbx_seq_one_letter_code
_entity_poly.pdbx_strand_id
1 'polypeptide(L)'
;MKTILCFFLLALRLFAAEPCPVCGGELTTVGMIKDDLSKPNKNEWVWRGSPECGLQMFNDDSPICKRCWFVSDGGTPVWWRRSSELPDSFLVPFSVAIRNFPVPPKSASYEQRFVEGTRTESIHFWCDDSPELIAKFRKYCIENNLSIDISAKHDGQVFIDIEPVVGQQGGAGQPAATSESDSEGGENHQPESDERSQ
;
A
#
# COMPACT_ATOMS: atom_id res chain seq x y z
N MET A 1 -22.33 13.62 -56.74
CA MET A 1 -22.81 13.43 -55.36
C MET A 1 -21.99 12.31 -54.71
N LYS A 2 -20.89 12.67 -54.03
CA LYS A 2 -20.01 11.75 -53.28
C LYS A 2 -19.43 12.52 -52.10
N THR A 3 -20.24 12.69 -51.08
CA THR A 3 -19.84 13.26 -49.80
C THR A 3 -20.80 12.65 -48.78
N ILE A 4 -20.33 12.41 -47.55
CA ILE A 4 -21.04 11.74 -46.44
C ILE A 4 -20.72 10.23 -46.34
N LEU A 5 -19.44 9.90 -46.13
CA LEU A 5 -19.06 8.61 -45.51
C LEU A 5 -17.76 8.72 -44.68
N CYS A 6 -17.51 9.87 -44.03
CA CYS A 6 -16.33 10.06 -43.16
C CYS A 6 -16.68 10.50 -41.72
N PHE A 7 -17.96 10.66 -41.36
CA PHE A 7 -18.34 11.17 -40.03
C PHE A 7 -18.69 10.09 -38.99
N PHE A 8 -18.74 8.81 -39.36
CA PHE A 8 -19.12 7.71 -38.44
C PHE A 8 -17.94 6.99 -37.77
N LEU A 9 -16.69 7.37 -38.06
CA LEU A 9 -15.49 6.77 -37.46
C LEU A 9 -14.95 7.55 -36.25
N LEU A 10 -15.57 8.68 -35.86
CA LEU A 10 -15.11 9.51 -34.74
C LEU A 10 -15.92 9.34 -33.44
N ALA A 11 -16.99 8.54 -33.42
CA ALA A 11 -17.91 8.42 -32.28
C ALA A 11 -17.70 7.16 -31.41
N LEU A 12 -16.72 6.32 -31.74
CA LEU A 12 -16.26 5.23 -30.86
C LEU A 12 -14.99 5.68 -30.15
N ARG A 13 -15.09 6.74 -29.33
CA ARG A 13 -14.25 6.76 -28.13
C ARG A 13 -14.79 5.66 -27.25
N LEU A 14 -14.30 4.43 -27.49
CA LEU A 14 -14.41 3.36 -26.51
C LEU A 14 -13.95 3.98 -25.19
N PHE A 15 -14.86 4.02 -24.22
CA PHE A 15 -14.53 4.28 -22.83
C PHE A 15 -13.67 3.09 -22.39
N ALA A 16 -12.37 3.16 -22.70
CA ALA A 16 -11.40 2.26 -22.11
C ALA A 16 -11.54 2.47 -20.61
N ALA A 17 -11.89 1.42 -19.88
CA ALA A 17 -11.93 1.48 -18.43
C ALA A 17 -10.58 1.99 -17.96
N GLU A 18 -10.59 3.05 -17.14
CA GLU A 18 -9.35 3.63 -16.64
C GLU A 18 -8.58 2.54 -15.88
N PRO A 19 -7.26 2.40 -16.12
CA PRO A 19 -6.46 1.41 -15.40
C PRO A 19 -6.36 1.80 -13.93
N CYS A 20 -6.11 0.82 -13.06
CA CYS A 20 -5.89 1.08 -11.64
C CYS A 20 -4.74 2.10 -11.44
N PRO A 21 -4.97 3.22 -10.73
CA PRO A 21 -3.96 4.26 -10.60
C PRO A 21 -2.76 3.83 -9.76
N VAL A 22 -2.87 2.75 -8.99
CA VAL A 22 -1.79 2.23 -8.15
C VAL A 22 -0.84 1.32 -8.93
N CYS A 23 -1.35 0.52 -9.87
CA CYS A 23 -0.55 -0.54 -10.50
C CYS A 23 -0.72 -0.72 -12.02
N GLY A 24 -1.56 0.11 -12.65
CA GLY A 24 -1.92 0.01 -14.07
C GLY A 24 -2.78 -1.22 -14.42
N GLY A 25 -3.21 -1.99 -13.44
CA GLY A 25 -3.98 -3.23 -13.66
C GLY A 25 -5.44 -2.98 -14.05
N GLU A 26 -6.06 -3.99 -14.65
CA GLU A 26 -7.48 -3.98 -15.03
C GLU A 26 -8.39 -3.84 -13.79
N LEU A 27 -9.43 -3.03 -13.93
CA LEU A 27 -10.49 -2.86 -12.94
C LEU A 27 -11.66 -3.78 -13.22
N THR A 28 -12.34 -4.18 -12.16
CA THR A 28 -13.66 -4.82 -12.17
C THR A 28 -14.48 -4.24 -11.02
N THR A 29 -15.63 -4.82 -10.69
CA THR A 29 -16.43 -4.40 -9.54
C THR A 29 -16.33 -5.42 -8.41
N VAL A 30 -16.54 -4.97 -7.18
CA VAL A 30 -16.49 -5.83 -5.98
C VAL A 30 -17.41 -7.05 -6.12
N GLY A 31 -18.64 -6.87 -6.61
CA GLY A 31 -19.62 -7.94 -6.75
C GLY A 31 -19.22 -9.03 -7.77
N MET A 32 -18.25 -8.75 -8.65
CA MET A 32 -17.71 -9.72 -9.59
C MET A 32 -16.59 -10.60 -9.01
N ILE A 33 -16.05 -10.26 -7.83
CA ILE A 33 -14.98 -11.01 -7.18
C ILE A 33 -15.52 -11.74 -5.96
N LYS A 34 -15.29 -13.06 -5.93
CA LYS A 34 -15.52 -13.87 -4.73
C LYS A 34 -14.27 -13.88 -3.86
N ASP A 35 -14.44 -13.62 -2.57
CA ASP A 35 -13.36 -13.81 -1.60
C ASP A 35 -13.06 -15.30 -1.45
N ASP A 36 -11.79 -15.62 -1.29
CA ASP A 36 -11.33 -16.99 -1.03
C ASP A 36 -11.04 -17.11 0.46
N LEU A 37 -12.04 -17.51 1.23
CA LEU A 37 -11.98 -17.61 2.70
C LEU A 37 -10.92 -18.62 3.20
N SER A 38 -10.34 -19.43 2.31
CA SER A 38 -9.23 -20.33 2.65
C SER A 38 -7.86 -19.64 2.63
N LYS A 39 -7.79 -18.40 2.13
CA LYS A 39 -6.56 -17.61 2.00
C LYS A 39 -6.64 -16.35 2.87
N PRO A 40 -5.49 -15.73 3.19
CA PRO A 40 -5.48 -14.40 3.77
C PRO A 40 -6.31 -13.43 2.94
N ASN A 41 -7.06 -12.56 3.62
CA ASN A 41 -7.98 -11.66 2.96
C ASN A 41 -7.22 -10.67 2.06
N LYS A 42 -7.71 -10.49 0.84
CA LYS A 42 -7.10 -9.61 -0.18
C LYS A 42 -7.33 -8.12 0.09
N ASN A 43 -8.48 -7.78 0.70
CA ASN A 43 -8.89 -6.44 1.09
C ASN A 43 -9.97 -6.50 2.19
N GLU A 44 -9.60 -6.28 3.44
CA GLU A 44 -10.52 -6.49 4.57
C GLU A 44 -11.72 -5.55 4.54
N TRP A 45 -11.54 -4.32 4.05
CA TRP A 45 -12.62 -3.34 3.88
C TRP A 45 -13.76 -3.82 3.00
N VAL A 46 -13.48 -4.73 2.06
CA VAL A 46 -14.47 -5.23 1.11
C VAL A 46 -15.26 -6.40 1.69
N TRP A 47 -14.57 -7.37 2.30
CA TRP A 47 -15.18 -8.67 2.64
C TRP A 47 -15.32 -8.96 4.14
N ARG A 48 -14.54 -8.30 5.00
CA ARG A 48 -14.66 -8.41 6.46
C ARG A 48 -15.34 -7.19 7.09
N GLY A 49 -15.51 -6.13 6.32
CA GLY A 49 -16.03 -4.85 6.79
C GLY A 49 -14.95 -4.04 7.51
N SER A 50 -15.28 -2.79 7.83
CA SER A 50 -14.39 -1.94 8.61
C SER A 50 -14.07 -2.58 9.97
N PRO A 51 -12.78 -2.75 10.34
CA PRO A 51 -12.41 -3.17 11.69
C PRO A 51 -12.78 -2.13 12.76
N GLU A 52 -13.02 -0.88 12.37
CA GLU A 52 -13.37 0.22 13.27
C GLU A 52 -14.87 0.29 13.58
N CYS A 53 -15.72 0.00 12.59
CA CYS A 53 -17.13 0.38 12.67
C CYS A 53 -18.13 -0.60 12.06
N GLY A 54 -17.68 -1.71 11.45
CA GLY A 54 -18.57 -2.68 10.79
C GLY A 54 -19.40 -2.10 9.64
N LEU A 55 -19.13 -0.85 9.24
CA LEU A 55 -19.82 -0.20 8.13
C LEU A 55 -19.21 -0.68 6.82
N GLN A 56 -20.07 -1.19 5.95
CA GLN A 56 -19.71 -1.55 4.60
C GLN A 56 -19.61 -0.26 3.76
N MET A 57 -18.39 0.21 3.55
CA MET A 57 -18.10 1.42 2.76
C MET A 57 -18.11 1.16 1.26
N PHE A 58 -18.01 -0.11 0.86
CA PHE A 58 -17.92 -0.56 -0.53
C PHE A 58 -19.09 -1.46 -0.87
N ASN A 59 -19.73 -1.18 -2.00
CA ASN A 59 -20.84 -1.97 -2.52
C ASN A 59 -20.39 -2.80 -3.72
N ASP A 60 -21.28 -3.63 -4.26
CA ASP A 60 -20.99 -4.53 -5.37
C ASP A 60 -20.56 -3.82 -6.66
N ASP A 61 -20.89 -2.54 -6.82
CA ASP A 61 -20.53 -1.71 -7.98
C ASP A 61 -19.22 -0.94 -7.77
N SER A 62 -18.63 -0.96 -6.56
CA SER A 62 -17.37 -0.27 -6.26
C SER A 62 -16.23 -0.80 -7.14
N PRO A 63 -15.47 0.07 -7.83
CA PRO A 63 -14.34 -0.36 -8.66
C PRO A 63 -13.22 -0.96 -7.81
N ILE A 64 -12.68 -2.10 -8.24
CA ILE A 64 -11.58 -2.79 -7.56
C ILE A 64 -10.57 -3.34 -8.58
N CYS A 65 -9.28 -3.24 -8.26
CA CYS A 65 -8.23 -3.76 -9.12
C CYS A 65 -8.05 -5.28 -8.96
N LYS A 66 -8.05 -6.01 -10.08
CA LYS A 66 -7.83 -7.48 -10.10
C LYS A 66 -6.40 -7.90 -9.73
N ARG A 67 -5.44 -6.96 -9.76
CA ARG A 67 -4.01 -7.22 -9.49
C ARG A 67 -3.61 -6.85 -8.07
N CYS A 68 -3.81 -5.58 -7.68
CA CYS A 68 -3.35 -5.07 -6.39
C CYS A 68 -4.45 -4.99 -5.32
N TRP A 69 -5.71 -5.30 -5.67
CA TRP A 69 -6.87 -5.34 -4.77
C TRP A 69 -7.26 -4.03 -4.09
N PHE A 70 -6.73 -2.89 -4.55
CA PHE A 70 -7.24 -1.58 -4.15
C PHE A 70 -8.66 -1.37 -4.69
N VAL A 71 -9.53 -0.87 -3.82
CA VAL A 71 -10.93 -0.55 -4.10
C VAL A 71 -11.16 0.97 -4.01
N SER A 72 -12.07 1.50 -4.80
CA SER A 72 -12.48 2.91 -4.82
C SER A 72 -13.91 3.08 -4.29
N ASP A 73 -14.22 4.21 -3.64
CA ASP A 73 -15.62 4.56 -3.30
C ASP A 73 -16.40 5.13 -4.48
N GLY A 74 -15.72 5.54 -5.55
CA GLY A 74 -16.35 6.34 -6.61
C GLY A 74 -16.80 7.74 -6.16
N GLY A 75 -16.32 8.23 -5.01
CA GLY A 75 -16.59 9.55 -4.46
C GLY A 75 -15.69 10.64 -5.06
N THR A 76 -15.88 11.88 -4.58
CA THR A 76 -15.04 13.03 -4.96
C THR A 76 -14.55 13.73 -3.68
N PRO A 77 -13.23 13.74 -3.39
CA PRO A 77 -12.15 13.16 -4.19
C PRO A 77 -12.21 11.63 -4.23
N VAL A 78 -11.77 11.05 -5.35
CA VAL A 78 -11.70 9.59 -5.51
C VAL A 78 -10.56 9.09 -4.62
N TRP A 79 -10.89 8.31 -3.59
CA TRP A 79 -9.88 7.56 -2.86
C TRP A 79 -9.73 6.14 -3.44
N TRP A 80 -8.57 5.56 -3.20
CA TRP A 80 -8.30 4.14 -3.42
C TRP A 80 -7.73 3.58 -2.14
N ARG A 81 -8.25 2.45 -1.67
CA ARG A 81 -7.77 1.85 -0.43
C ARG A 81 -7.68 0.34 -0.47
N ARG A 82 -6.79 -0.19 0.35
CA ARG A 82 -6.63 -1.61 0.60
C ARG A 82 -6.23 -1.81 2.05
N SER A 83 -6.85 -2.80 2.69
CA SER A 83 -6.45 -3.27 4.00
C SER A 83 -6.11 -4.76 3.99
N SER A 84 -5.14 -5.19 4.78
CA SER A 84 -4.79 -6.61 4.96
C SER A 84 -4.05 -6.84 6.28
N GLU A 85 -4.23 -8.01 6.88
CA GLU A 85 -3.45 -8.47 8.05
C GLU A 85 -1.96 -8.69 7.70
N LEU A 86 -1.63 -8.82 6.41
CA LEU A 86 -0.29 -9.12 5.95
C LEU A 86 0.36 -7.87 5.32
N PRO A 87 1.33 -7.22 6.00
CA PRO A 87 1.96 -6.00 5.49
C PRO A 87 2.75 -6.25 4.20
N ASP A 88 3.29 -7.46 4.03
CA ASP A 88 4.04 -7.87 2.83
C ASP A 88 3.15 -8.19 1.62
N SER A 89 1.82 -8.17 1.78
CA SER A 89 0.90 -8.45 0.67
C SER A 89 0.67 -7.25 -0.25
N PHE A 90 1.16 -6.07 0.13
CA PHE A 90 0.95 -4.82 -0.60
C PHE A 90 1.93 -4.69 -1.76
N LEU A 91 1.44 -4.18 -2.89
CA LEU A 91 2.29 -3.95 -4.06
C LEU A 91 3.36 -2.88 -3.77
N VAL A 92 2.95 -1.81 -3.08
CA VAL A 92 3.86 -0.76 -2.64
C VAL A 92 4.20 -1.07 -1.17
N PRO A 93 5.47 -1.30 -0.81
CA PRO A 93 5.84 -1.59 0.56
C PRO A 93 5.48 -0.44 1.52
N PHE A 94 5.14 -0.80 2.76
CA PHE A 94 5.02 0.15 3.86
C PHE A 94 6.37 0.78 4.21
N SER A 95 6.37 1.97 4.82
CA SER A 95 7.58 2.49 5.45
C SER A 95 8.09 1.54 6.52
N VAL A 96 9.40 1.63 6.77
CA VAL A 96 10.07 0.83 7.81
C VAL A 96 9.46 1.09 9.20
N ALA A 97 9.05 2.33 9.48
CA ALA A 97 8.44 2.73 10.74
C ALA A 97 7.09 2.02 10.96
N ILE A 98 6.22 1.99 9.95
CA ILE A 98 4.93 1.28 10.02
C ILE A 98 5.16 -0.24 10.09
N ARG A 99 6.04 -0.78 9.24
CA ARG A 99 6.33 -2.21 9.19
C ARG A 99 6.89 -2.77 10.50
N ASN A 100 7.72 -2.00 11.19
CA ASN A 100 8.40 -2.42 12.42
C ASN A 100 7.65 -2.00 13.69
N PHE A 101 6.44 -1.43 13.57
CA PHE A 101 5.65 -1.07 14.74
C PHE A 101 5.37 -2.31 15.60
N PRO A 102 5.53 -2.25 16.94
CA PRO A 102 5.41 -3.40 17.82
C PRO A 102 3.93 -3.79 18.04
N VAL A 103 3.32 -4.41 17.02
CA VAL A 103 1.93 -4.89 17.08
C VAL A 103 1.76 -6.06 18.05
N PRO A 104 0.66 -6.11 18.83
CA PRO A 104 0.25 -7.31 19.52
C PRO A 104 0.03 -8.47 18.53
N PRO A 105 0.30 -9.73 18.93
CA PRO A 105 0.04 -10.86 18.07
C PRO A 105 -1.47 -11.01 17.81
N LYS A 106 -1.86 -11.05 16.52
CA LYS A 106 -3.17 -11.46 15.99
C LYS A 106 -4.33 -10.44 15.97
N SER A 107 -4.09 -9.17 15.72
CA SER A 107 -5.21 -8.22 15.52
C SER A 107 -4.87 -6.98 14.69
N ALA A 108 -3.70 -6.96 14.05
CA ALA A 108 -3.29 -5.83 13.25
C ALA A 108 -3.76 -5.94 11.82
N SER A 109 -4.36 -4.86 11.35
CA SER A 109 -4.70 -4.65 9.96
C SER A 109 -3.93 -3.45 9.47
N TYR A 110 -3.26 -3.64 8.34
CA TYR A 110 -2.46 -2.62 7.68
C TYR A 110 -3.31 -2.02 6.56
N GLU A 111 -3.32 -0.70 6.41
CA GLU A 111 -4.03 0.00 5.34
C GLU A 111 -3.08 0.86 4.51
N GLN A 112 -3.30 0.86 3.20
CA GLN A 112 -2.79 1.92 2.32
C GLN A 112 -3.96 2.62 1.66
N ARG A 113 -3.87 3.94 1.58
CA ARG A 113 -4.83 4.80 0.90
C ARG A 113 -4.12 5.72 -0.08
N PHE A 114 -4.73 5.94 -1.24
CA PHE A 114 -4.27 6.90 -2.25
C PHE A 114 -5.40 7.89 -2.51
N VAL A 115 -5.11 9.18 -2.36
CA VAL A 115 -6.03 10.29 -2.66
C VAL A 115 -5.26 11.28 -3.52
N GLU A 116 -5.73 11.53 -4.74
CA GLU A 116 -5.10 12.49 -5.66
C GLU A 116 -3.58 12.28 -5.83
N GLY A 117 -3.15 11.02 -5.92
CA GLY A 117 -1.73 10.65 -6.04
C GLY A 117 -0.93 10.67 -4.73
N THR A 118 -1.51 11.20 -3.64
CA THR A 118 -0.90 11.15 -2.32
C THR A 118 -1.18 9.81 -1.65
N ARG A 119 -0.12 9.10 -1.27
CA ARG A 119 -0.20 7.85 -0.50
C ARG A 119 -0.18 8.15 0.99
N THR A 120 -1.10 7.55 1.73
CA THR A 120 -1.02 7.37 3.17
C THR A 120 -1.00 5.89 3.51
N GLU A 121 -0.47 5.58 4.69
CA GLU A 121 -0.38 4.24 5.22
C GLU A 121 -0.68 4.27 6.70
N SER A 122 -1.36 3.25 7.20
CA SER A 122 -1.67 3.14 8.62
C SER A 122 -1.70 1.70 9.07
N ILE A 123 -1.71 1.52 10.39
CA ILE A 123 -1.90 0.25 11.06
C ILE A 123 -2.96 0.49 12.11
N HIS A 124 -3.92 -0.42 12.21
CA HIS A 124 -4.94 -0.37 13.23
C HIS A 124 -5.16 -1.71 13.88
N PHE A 125 -5.40 -1.69 15.20
CA PHE A 125 -5.59 -2.89 16.00
C PHE A 125 -6.25 -2.59 17.34
N TRP A 126 -6.88 -3.62 17.91
CA TRP A 126 -7.32 -3.62 19.30
C TRP A 126 -6.20 -4.16 20.21
N CYS A 127 -6.03 -3.53 21.37
CA CYS A 127 -5.13 -4.03 22.42
C CYS A 127 -5.70 -3.75 23.83
N ASP A 128 -5.12 -4.38 24.85
CA ASP A 128 -5.49 -4.13 26.24
C ASP A 128 -5.27 -2.65 26.62
N ASP A 129 -6.18 -2.08 27.42
CA ASP A 129 -6.08 -0.73 28.01
C ASP A 129 -5.05 -0.70 29.14
N SER A 130 -3.80 -1.04 28.79
CA SER A 130 -2.65 -1.06 29.70
C SER A 130 -1.85 0.24 29.56
N PRO A 131 -1.73 1.06 30.62
CA PRO A 131 -0.93 2.29 30.58
C PRO A 131 0.52 2.06 30.17
N GLU A 132 1.11 0.94 30.59
CA GLU A 132 2.49 0.56 30.26
C GLU A 132 2.66 0.23 28.77
N LEU A 133 1.69 -0.49 28.20
CA LEU A 133 1.68 -0.83 26.77
C LEU A 133 1.49 0.43 25.92
N ILE A 134 0.51 1.25 26.27
CA ILE A 134 0.22 2.52 25.58
C ILE A 134 1.44 3.46 25.63
N ALA A 135 2.14 3.54 26.76
CA ALA A 135 3.36 4.32 26.88
C ALA A 135 4.47 3.84 25.93
N LYS A 136 4.62 2.52 25.75
CA LYS A 136 5.57 1.95 24.78
C LYS A 136 5.21 2.34 23.35
N PHE A 137 3.93 2.26 22.98
CA PHE A 137 3.46 2.67 21.65
C PHE A 137 3.70 4.16 21.39
N ARG A 138 3.34 5.03 22.34
CA ARG A 138 3.60 6.48 22.24
C ARG A 138 5.09 6.79 22.07
N LYS A 139 5.95 6.12 22.85
CA LYS A 139 7.40 6.26 22.73
C LYS A 139 7.88 5.88 21.32
N TYR A 140 7.46 4.72 20.82
CA TYR A 140 7.81 4.28 19.47
C TYR A 140 7.37 5.28 18.40
N CYS A 141 6.14 5.82 18.51
CA CYS A 141 5.60 6.80 17.57
C CYS A 141 6.45 8.07 17.53
N ILE A 142 6.85 8.60 18.69
CA ILE A 142 7.71 9.77 18.78
C ILE A 142 9.07 9.52 18.12
N GLU A 143 9.69 8.36 18.40
CA GLU A 143 11.01 8.00 17.86
C GLU A 143 11.01 7.79 16.33
N ASN A 144 9.85 7.47 15.75
CA ASN A 144 9.71 7.14 14.32
C ASN A 144 8.82 8.14 13.55
N ASN A 145 8.50 9.29 14.13
CA ASN A 145 7.65 10.33 13.53
C ASN A 145 6.28 9.80 13.02
N LEU A 146 5.62 9.03 13.88
CA LEU A 146 4.26 8.54 13.68
C LEU A 146 3.31 9.30 14.62
N SER A 147 2.06 9.48 14.20
CA SER A 147 0.96 9.83 15.09
C SER A 147 0.31 8.55 15.63
N ILE A 148 -0.33 8.69 16.79
CA ILE A 148 -1.10 7.62 17.44
C ILE A 148 -2.44 8.21 17.86
N ASP A 149 -3.52 7.67 17.31
CA ASP A 149 -4.86 7.86 17.82
C ASP A 149 -5.24 6.67 18.71
N ILE A 150 -5.85 6.99 19.86
CA ILE A 150 -6.33 5.99 20.81
C ILE A 150 -7.79 6.30 21.04
N SER A 151 -8.65 5.50 20.44
CA SER A 151 -10.09 5.71 20.46
C SER A 151 -10.79 4.50 21.07
N ALA A 152 -12.10 4.40 20.86
CA ALA A 152 -13.05 3.37 21.27
C ALA A 152 -12.58 2.43 22.40
N LYS A 153 -13.22 2.54 23.58
CA LYS A 153 -13.01 1.60 24.69
C LYS A 153 -14.09 0.53 24.71
N HIS A 154 -13.69 -0.73 24.67
CA HIS A 154 -14.61 -1.85 24.75
C HIS A 154 -13.98 -3.01 25.53
N ASP A 155 -14.65 -3.48 26.58
CA ASP A 155 -14.26 -4.65 27.37
C ASP A 155 -12.78 -4.67 27.83
N GLY A 156 -12.30 -3.51 28.31
CA GLY A 156 -10.92 -3.36 28.77
C GLY A 156 -9.88 -3.29 27.65
N GLN A 157 -10.32 -3.16 26.40
CA GLN A 157 -9.49 -2.93 25.22
C GLN A 157 -9.68 -1.50 24.70
N VAL A 158 -8.66 -1.02 24.00
CA VAL A 158 -8.67 0.25 23.26
C VAL A 158 -8.36 -0.03 21.79
N PHE A 159 -8.94 0.78 20.91
CA PHE A 159 -8.58 0.80 19.51
C PHE A 159 -7.41 1.76 19.28
N ILE A 160 -6.38 1.28 18.58
CA ILE A 160 -5.18 2.05 18.24
C ILE A 160 -5.14 2.21 16.72
N ASP A 161 -4.96 3.45 16.26
CA ASP A 161 -4.64 3.77 14.86
C ASP A 161 -3.31 4.54 14.80
N ILE A 162 -2.43 4.11 13.91
CA ILE A 162 -1.07 4.63 13.75
C ILE A 162 -0.86 5.03 12.30
N GLU A 163 -0.45 6.27 12.06
CA GLU A 163 -0.13 6.77 10.72
C GLU A 163 1.13 7.66 10.76
N PRO A 164 1.82 7.88 9.63
CA PRO A 164 2.90 8.87 9.55
C PRO A 164 2.38 10.30 9.75
N VAL A 165 3.15 11.16 10.43
CA VAL A 165 2.80 12.58 10.57
C VAL A 165 2.88 13.28 9.19
N VAL A 166 1.77 13.87 8.75
CA VAL A 166 1.66 14.59 7.46
C VAL A 166 2.65 15.77 7.42
N GLY A 167 3.46 15.83 6.36
CA GLY A 167 4.44 16.91 6.13
C GLY A 167 5.91 16.50 6.19
N GLN A 168 6.21 15.25 6.56
CA GLN A 168 7.56 14.67 6.50
C GLN A 168 7.58 13.36 5.70
N GLN A 169 6.97 13.35 4.50
CA GLN A 169 7.27 12.29 3.53
C GLN A 169 8.72 12.46 3.07
N GLY A 170 9.66 11.90 3.83
CA GLY A 170 11.00 11.61 3.35
C GLY A 170 10.86 10.85 2.04
N GLY A 171 11.43 11.42 0.98
CA GLY A 171 11.20 11.05 -0.40
C GLY A 171 11.02 9.55 -0.57
N ALA A 172 9.89 9.17 -1.15
CA ALA A 172 9.72 7.83 -1.71
C ALA A 172 11.01 7.52 -2.46
N GLY A 173 11.72 6.46 -2.04
CA GLY A 173 12.89 5.98 -2.75
C GLY A 173 12.50 5.80 -4.20
N GLN A 174 12.88 6.75 -5.04
CA GLN A 174 12.96 6.51 -6.48
C GLN A 174 13.80 5.25 -6.62
N PRO A 175 13.33 4.24 -7.38
CA PRO A 175 14.19 3.11 -7.70
C PRO A 175 15.47 3.71 -8.28
N ALA A 176 16.61 3.40 -7.65
CA ALA A 176 17.90 3.87 -8.10
C ALA A 176 18.00 3.54 -9.59
N ALA A 177 18.03 4.56 -10.44
CA ALA A 177 18.41 4.38 -11.82
C ALA A 177 19.85 3.84 -11.76
N THR A 178 20.00 2.56 -12.05
CA THR A 178 21.30 1.95 -12.29
C THR A 178 21.90 2.65 -13.50
N SER A 179 22.71 3.66 -13.26
CA SER A 179 23.65 4.16 -14.24
C SER A 179 24.70 3.06 -14.43
N GLU A 180 24.52 2.25 -15.47
CA GLU A 180 25.58 1.43 -16.03
C GLU A 180 26.68 2.38 -16.53
N SER A 181 27.66 2.64 -15.68
CA SER A 181 28.94 3.21 -16.08
C SER A 181 29.86 2.05 -16.43
N ASP A 182 29.91 1.74 -17.73
CA ASP A 182 30.96 0.97 -18.37
C ASP A 182 32.33 1.48 -17.88
N SER A 183 33.00 0.65 -17.09
CA SER A 183 34.40 0.85 -16.70
C SER A 183 35.21 -0.18 -17.49
N GLU A 184 35.89 0.32 -18.52
CA GLU A 184 36.84 -0.42 -19.32
C GLU A 184 37.91 -1.07 -18.43
N GLY A 185 38.17 -2.36 -18.72
CA GLY A 185 39.14 -3.18 -18.01
C GLY A 185 40.56 -2.66 -18.20
N GLY A 186 41.24 -2.39 -17.09
CA GLY A 186 42.69 -2.29 -17.03
C GLY A 186 43.29 -3.68 -16.85
N GLU A 187 43.88 -4.24 -17.91
CA GLU A 187 44.84 -5.33 -17.84
C GLU A 187 46.06 -4.86 -17.05
N ASN A 188 46.26 -5.41 -15.85
CA ASN A 188 47.52 -5.25 -15.11
C ASN A 188 48.35 -6.52 -15.25
N HIS A 189 49.35 -6.43 -16.12
CA HIS A 189 50.38 -7.42 -16.36
C HIS A 189 51.41 -7.37 -15.21
N GLN A 190 51.47 -8.40 -14.36
CA GLN A 190 52.57 -8.59 -13.41
C GLN A 190 53.62 -9.52 -14.03
N PRO A 191 54.90 -9.11 -14.13
CA PRO A 191 55.97 -10.02 -14.47
C PRO A 191 56.42 -10.80 -13.22
N GLU A 192 56.50 -12.12 -13.37
CA GLU A 192 57.28 -13.01 -12.50
C GLU A 192 58.74 -12.56 -12.49
N SER A 193 59.33 -12.46 -11.29
CA SER A 193 60.77 -12.55 -11.12
C SER A 193 61.07 -13.65 -10.12
N ASP A 194 61.44 -14.80 -10.69
CA ASP A 194 62.31 -15.82 -10.12
C ASP A 194 63.68 -15.22 -9.79
N GLU A 195 64.21 -15.52 -8.59
CA GLU A 195 65.65 -15.70 -8.28
C GLU A 195 65.73 -16.08 -6.79
N ARG A 196 65.85 -17.35 -6.40
CA ARG A 196 67.03 -18.25 -6.44
C ARG A 196 68.28 -17.62 -5.80
N SER A 197 68.59 -18.01 -4.56
CA SER A 197 69.85 -18.70 -4.16
C SER A 197 70.24 -18.45 -2.71
N GLN A 198 70.48 -19.58 -2.02
CA GLN A 198 71.41 -19.84 -0.89
C GLN A 198 71.08 -19.27 0.49
#